data_AF-A0A848G442-F1
#
_entry.id   AF-A0A848G442-F1
#
_cell.length_a   1.000
_cell.length_b   1.000
_cell.length_c   1.000
_cell.angle_alpha   90.00
_cell.angle_beta   90.00
_cell.angle_gamma   90.00
#
_symmetry.space_group_name_H-M   'P 1'
#
loop_
_entity.id
_entity.type
_entity.pdbx_description
1 polymer ?
#
loop_
_entity_poly.entity_id
_entity_poly.type
_entity_poly.pdbx_seq_one_letter_code
_entity_poly.pdbx_strand_id
1 'polypeptide(L)'
;MFDIGFSELMVIGIVALLVLGPERLPKVARTTGHLLGRLQRYVSDVKSDINREMQLEELKKLQDEARQAAMSMETNIRSQVAEVEQGVSSSLQSASSAVSGLEDSFKAAAEPSAAESPAALSDAEAAARLDQQLAEAESQSGFAAFPETAPGAPSAAVAEDPAAPVVDERQLGLNFDHSAMPTTPTRNTQS
;
A
#
# COMPACT_ATOMS: atom_id res chain seq x y z
N MET A 1 -8.30 -1.03 21.15
CA MET A 1 -8.66 0.33 20.71
C MET A 1 -9.45 0.33 19.39
N PHE A 2 -10.27 -0.68 19.12
CA PHE A 2 -11.15 -0.73 17.95
C PHE A 2 -12.60 -0.65 18.43
N ASP A 3 -12.96 0.46 19.04
CA ASP A 3 -14.34 0.76 19.42
C ASP A 3 -15.11 1.25 18.19
N ILE A 4 -15.08 0.45 17.11
CA ILE A 4 -15.90 0.69 15.92
C ILE A 4 -17.31 0.24 16.27
N GLY A 5 -18.07 1.15 16.85
CA GLY A 5 -19.48 0.98 17.12
C GLY A 5 -20.33 1.11 15.85
N PHE A 6 -21.62 0.82 16.00
CA PHE A 6 -22.59 1.07 14.94
C PHE A 6 -22.63 2.57 14.54
N SER A 7 -22.38 3.46 15.50
CA SER A 7 -22.26 4.91 15.31
C SER A 7 -21.16 5.29 14.32
N GLU A 8 -19.92 4.85 14.54
CA GLU A 8 -18.77 5.12 13.68
C GLU A 8 -19.00 4.58 12.27
N LEU A 9 -19.55 3.36 12.16
CA LEU A 9 -19.86 2.75 10.86
C LEU A 9 -20.88 3.61 10.09
N MET A 10 -21.87 4.18 10.78
CA MET A 10 -22.85 5.07 10.16
C MET A 10 -22.20 6.36 9.65
N VAL A 11 -21.31 6.98 10.43
CA VAL A 11 -20.58 8.20 10.03
C VAL A 11 -19.70 7.93 8.81
N ILE A 12 -18.93 6.84 8.83
CA ILE A 12 -18.10 6.42 7.68
C ILE A 12 -18.98 6.14 6.46
N GLY A 13 -20.14 5.50 6.65
CA GLY A 13 -21.12 5.27 5.59
C GLY A 13 -21.58 6.57 4.94
N ILE A 14 -21.93 7.59 5.72
CA ILE A 14 -22.32 8.91 5.21
C ILE A 14 -21.16 9.56 4.44
N VAL A 15 -19.95 9.58 5.01
CA VAL A 15 -18.76 10.16 4.35
C VAL A 15 -18.47 9.43 3.04
N ALA A 16 -18.53 8.10 3.02
CA ALA A 16 -18.33 7.29 1.84
C ALA A 16 -19.41 7.58 0.77
N LEU A 17 -20.68 7.78 1.16
CA LEU A 17 -21.74 8.17 0.24
C LEU A 17 -21.51 9.56 -0.36
N LEU A 18 -20.96 10.50 0.39
CA LEU A 18 -20.66 11.86 -0.12
C LEU A 18 -19.44 11.86 -1.06
N VAL A 19 -18.36 11.17 -0.68
CA VAL A 19 -17.10 11.19 -1.42
C VAL A 19 -17.18 10.32 -2.68
N LEU A 20 -17.65 9.08 -2.53
CA LEU A 20 -17.72 8.12 -3.62
C LEU A 20 -19.03 8.26 -4.40
N GLY A 21 -20.10 8.73 -3.75
CA GLY A 21 -21.44 8.82 -4.31
C GLY A 21 -22.30 7.59 -3.97
N PRO A 22 -23.63 7.77 -3.78
CA PRO A 22 -24.54 6.69 -3.41
C PRO A 22 -24.66 5.58 -4.46
N GLU A 23 -24.37 5.88 -5.73
CA GLU A 23 -24.44 4.90 -6.82
C GLU A 23 -23.17 4.03 -6.92
N ARG A 24 -22.03 4.54 -6.46
CA ARG A 24 -20.72 3.89 -6.65
C ARG A 24 -20.31 3.03 -5.45
N LEU A 25 -20.68 3.42 -4.23
CA LEU A 25 -20.46 2.62 -3.01
C LEU A 25 -21.01 1.19 -3.13
N PRO A 26 -22.27 0.93 -3.54
CA PRO A 26 -22.77 -0.44 -3.66
C PRO A 26 -22.05 -1.24 -4.74
N LYS A 27 -21.54 -0.58 -5.79
CA LYS A 27 -20.75 -1.24 -6.84
C LYS A 27 -19.41 -1.74 -6.29
N VAL A 28 -18.69 -0.88 -5.55
CA VAL A 28 -17.42 -1.26 -4.89
C VAL A 28 -17.62 -2.33 -3.83
N ALA A 29 -18.64 -2.18 -2.97
CA ALA A 29 -18.95 -3.16 -1.93
C ALA A 29 -19.26 -4.54 -2.54
N ARG A 30 -19.97 -4.61 -3.66
CA ARG A 30 -20.23 -5.86 -4.39
C ARG A 30 -18.95 -6.47 -4.98
N THR A 31 -18.08 -5.66 -5.58
CA THR A 31 -16.81 -6.15 -6.14
C THR A 31 -15.89 -6.69 -5.06
N THR A 32 -15.67 -5.93 -3.99
CA THR A 32 -14.86 -6.35 -2.85
C THR A 32 -15.49 -7.54 -2.12
N GLY A 33 -16.81 -7.52 -1.94
CA GLY A 33 -17.56 -8.62 -1.32
C GLY A 33 -17.45 -9.92 -2.11
N HIS A 34 -17.45 -9.88 -3.44
CA HIS A 34 -17.25 -11.07 -4.27
C HIS A 34 -15.84 -11.65 -4.11
N LEU A 35 -14.82 -10.79 -4.04
CA LEU A 35 -13.44 -11.23 -3.80
C LEU A 35 -13.27 -11.81 -2.39
N LEU A 36 -13.81 -11.13 -1.38
CA LEU A 36 -13.76 -11.58 0.01
C LEU A 36 -14.54 -12.88 0.20
N GLY A 37 -15.70 -13.04 -0.46
CA GLY A 37 -16.49 -14.26 -0.43
C GLY A 37 -15.78 -15.46 -1.06
N ARG A 38 -15.05 -15.23 -2.16
CA ARG A 38 -14.19 -16.25 -2.77
C ARG A 38 -13.03 -16.65 -1.84
N LEU A 39 -12.38 -15.68 -1.23
CA LEU A 39 -11.30 -15.93 -0.26
C LEU A 39 -11.82 -16.70 0.96
N GLN A 40 -12.96 -16.28 1.52
CA GLN A 40 -13.59 -16.98 2.64
C GLN A 40 -13.89 -18.43 2.31
N ARG A 41 -14.36 -18.71 1.09
CA ARG A 41 -14.61 -20.08 0.64
C ARG A 41 -13.32 -20.89 0.52
N TYR A 42 -12.26 -20.31 -0.07
CA TYR A 42 -10.95 -20.96 -0.14
C TYR A 42 -10.38 -21.26 1.25
N VAL A 43 -10.47 -20.31 2.18
CA VAL A 43 -10.05 -20.52 3.59
C VAL A 43 -10.90 -21.61 4.24
N SER A 44 -12.20 -21.67 3.96
CA SER A 44 -13.08 -22.72 4.49
C SER A 44 -12.73 -24.09 3.94
N ASP A 45 -12.41 -24.20 2.65
CA ASP A 45 -12.03 -25.45 1.99
C ASP A 45 -10.68 -25.93 2.53
N VAL A 46 -9.67 -25.06 2.59
CA VAL A 46 -8.37 -25.35 3.18
C VAL A 46 -8.48 -25.72 4.65
N LYS A 47 -9.31 -25.02 5.43
CA LYS A 47 -9.60 -25.38 6.84
C LYS A 47 -10.25 -26.75 6.94
N SER A 48 -11.14 -27.10 6.01
CA SER A 48 -11.79 -28.42 5.97
C SER A 48 -10.80 -29.53 5.65
N ASP A 49 -9.91 -29.33 4.68
CA ASP A 49 -8.88 -30.31 4.29
C ASP A 49 -7.85 -30.48 5.42
N ILE A 50 -7.37 -29.37 5.98
CA ILE A 50 -6.50 -29.33 7.17
C ILE A 50 -7.15 -30.09 8.34
N ASN A 51 -8.41 -29.80 8.68
CA ASN A 51 -9.07 -30.45 9.82
C ASN A 51 -9.34 -31.95 9.57
N ARG A 52 -9.31 -32.38 8.31
CA ARG A 52 -9.51 -33.78 7.92
C ARG A 52 -8.22 -34.58 7.89
N GLU A 53 -7.07 -33.92 7.74
CA GLU A 53 -5.73 -34.54 7.67
C GLU A 53 -4.87 -34.31 8.93
N MET A 54 -5.04 -33.20 9.65
CA MET A 54 -4.25 -32.86 10.84
C MET A 54 -4.81 -33.52 12.11
N GLN A 55 -3.99 -34.38 12.73
CA GLN A 55 -4.18 -34.77 14.12
C GLN A 55 -4.01 -33.53 15.02
N LEU A 56 -4.79 -33.44 16.11
CA LEU A 56 -4.96 -32.27 16.99
C LEU A 56 -3.67 -31.59 17.51
N GLU A 57 -2.50 -32.21 17.35
CA GLU A 57 -1.21 -31.75 17.87
C GLU A 57 -0.60 -30.60 17.05
N GLU A 58 -0.72 -30.60 15.71
CA GLU A 58 -0.17 -29.51 14.89
C GLU A 58 -1.04 -28.25 14.96
N LEU A 59 -2.35 -28.38 15.11
CA LEU A 59 -3.26 -27.26 15.35
C LEU A 59 -2.98 -26.56 16.69
N LYS A 60 -2.68 -27.35 17.74
CA LYS A 60 -2.26 -26.79 19.04
C LYS A 60 -0.95 -26.01 18.90
N LYS A 61 0.02 -26.55 18.17
CA LYS A 61 1.30 -25.87 17.93
C LYS A 61 1.14 -24.54 17.21
N LEU A 62 0.34 -24.48 16.13
CA LEU A 62 0.04 -23.23 15.43
C LEU A 62 -0.73 -22.23 16.29
N GLN A 63 -1.68 -22.71 17.12
CA GLN A 63 -2.41 -21.86 18.06
C GLN A 63 -1.48 -21.26 19.12
N ASP A 64 -0.57 -22.07 19.66
CA ASP A 64 0.41 -21.64 20.66
C ASP A 64 1.40 -20.64 20.06
N GLU A 65 1.89 -20.87 18.84
CA GLU A 65 2.75 -19.93 18.10
C GLU A 65 2.04 -18.61 17.82
N ALA A 66 0.79 -18.65 17.36
CA ALA A 66 -0.02 -17.45 17.12
C ALA A 66 -0.29 -16.68 18.43
N ARG A 67 -0.57 -17.39 19.53
CA ARG A 67 -0.78 -16.80 20.84
C ARG A 67 0.51 -16.14 21.37
N GLN A 68 1.65 -16.79 21.19
CA GLN A 68 2.96 -16.24 21.57
C GLN A 68 3.29 -14.98 20.75
N ALA A 69 3.01 -14.99 19.45
CA ALA A 69 3.20 -13.83 18.57
C ALA A 69 2.28 -12.66 18.95
N ALA A 70 1.03 -12.94 19.33
CA ALA A 70 0.11 -11.90 19.81
C ALA A 70 0.60 -11.25 21.12
N MET A 71 1.09 -12.05 22.07
CA MET A 71 1.62 -11.53 23.35
C MET A 71 2.89 -10.70 23.17
N SER A 72 3.79 -11.13 22.26
CA SER A 72 5.00 -10.36 21.97
C SER A 72 4.68 -9.05 21.25
N MET A 73 3.71 -9.06 20.33
CA MET A 73 3.19 -7.85 19.71
C MET A 73 2.57 -6.89 20.74
N GLU A 74 1.72 -7.38 21.65
CA GLU A 74 1.14 -6.54 22.70
C GLU A 74 2.21 -5.88 23.59
N THR A 75 3.24 -6.65 23.96
CA THR A 75 4.35 -6.14 24.76
C THR A 75 5.15 -5.06 24.00
N ASN A 76 5.44 -5.30 22.72
CA ASN A 76 6.16 -4.36 21.86
C ASN A 76 5.34 -3.10 21.54
N ILE A 77 4.02 -3.23 21.40
CA ILE A 77 3.13 -2.08 21.19
C ILE A 77 3.08 -1.25 22.47
N ARG A 78 2.95 -1.88 23.64
CA ARG A 78 2.89 -1.17 24.92
C ARG A 78 4.18 -0.41 25.21
N SER A 79 5.35 -0.97 24.90
CA SER A 79 6.63 -0.28 25.05
C SER A 79 6.76 0.90 24.08
N GLN A 80 6.42 0.70 22.80
CA GLN A 80 6.45 1.78 21.81
C GLN A 80 5.48 2.91 22.15
N VAL A 81 4.27 2.60 22.63
CA VAL A 81 3.30 3.62 23.05
C VAL A 81 3.83 4.42 24.24
N ALA A 82 4.41 3.75 25.25
CA ALA A 82 5.00 4.45 26.39
C ALA A 82 6.16 5.38 25.98
N GLU A 83 6.99 4.96 25.03
CA GLU A 83 8.09 5.77 24.50
C GLU A 83 7.59 6.99 23.70
N VAL A 84 6.54 6.80 22.88
CA VAL A 84 5.88 7.88 22.15
C VAL A 84 5.21 8.87 23.10
N GLU A 85 4.49 8.41 24.12
CA GLU A 85 3.88 9.28 25.15
C GLU A 85 4.95 10.12 25.88
N GLN A 86 6.10 9.53 26.19
CA GLN A 86 7.20 10.23 26.83
C GLN A 86 7.89 11.23 25.90
N GLY A 87 8.06 10.88 24.63
CA GLY A 87 8.60 11.79 23.60
C GLY A 87 7.69 12.98 23.32
N VAL A 88 6.37 12.75 23.24
CA VAL A 88 5.36 13.80 23.03
C VAL A 88 5.27 14.73 24.23
N SER A 89 5.18 14.19 25.45
CA SER A 89 5.13 15.03 26.67
C SER A 89 6.39 15.88 26.86
N SER A 90 7.57 15.33 26.58
CA SER A 90 8.84 16.08 26.61
C SER A 90 8.88 17.19 25.56
N SER A 91 8.34 16.93 24.36
CA SER A 91 8.26 17.93 23.28
C SER A 91 7.29 19.06 23.63
N LEU A 92 6.12 18.73 24.21
CA LEU A 92 5.14 19.71 24.68
C LEU A 92 5.69 20.57 25.81
N GLN A 93 6.40 19.96 26.77
CA GLN A 93 7.04 20.68 27.87
C GLN A 93 8.10 21.67 27.35
N SER A 94 8.90 21.25 26.35
CA SER A 94 9.94 22.09 25.73
C SER A 94 9.35 23.22 24.89
N ALA A 95 8.26 22.96 24.18
CA ALA A 95 7.54 23.99 23.44
C ALA A 95 6.89 25.01 24.39
N SER A 96 6.27 24.55 25.48
CA SER A 96 5.67 25.42 26.50
C SER A 96 6.71 26.31 27.17
N SER A 97 7.89 25.78 27.51
CA SER A 97 8.94 26.57 28.14
C SER A 97 9.55 27.59 27.18
N ALA A 98 9.69 27.25 25.90
CA ALA A 98 10.13 28.20 24.87
C ALA A 98 9.14 29.35 24.68
N VAL A 99 7.83 29.07 24.69
CA VAL A 99 6.77 30.09 24.60
C VAL A 99 6.78 30.99 25.85
N SER A 100 6.85 30.42 27.06
CA SER A 100 6.91 31.23 28.28
C SER A 100 8.17 32.09 28.36
N GLY A 101 9.33 31.58 27.91
CA GLY A 101 10.57 32.38 27.84
C GLY A 101 10.50 33.54 26.86
N LEU A 102 9.72 33.39 25.78
CA LEU A 102 9.44 34.48 24.85
C LEU A 102 8.52 35.52 25.49
N GLU A 103 7.46 35.10 26.20
CA GLU A 103 6.56 35.99 26.94
C GLU A 103 7.31 36.78 28.04
N ASP A 104 8.21 36.15 28.77
CA ASP A 104 9.05 36.81 29.79
C ASP A 104 10.03 37.81 29.14
N SER A 105 10.57 37.50 27.96
CA SER A 105 11.44 38.42 27.21
C SER A 105 10.68 39.65 26.69
N PHE A 106 9.45 39.46 26.20
CA PHE A 106 8.57 40.57 25.80
C PHE A 106 8.15 41.44 27.00
N LYS A 107 7.95 40.84 28.17
CA LYS A 107 7.61 41.56 29.41
C LYS A 107 8.82 42.28 30.02
N ALA A 108 10.01 41.71 29.93
CA ALA A 108 11.27 42.33 30.36
C ALA A 108 11.69 43.51 29.47
N ALA A 109 11.30 43.52 28.20
CA ALA A 109 11.54 44.63 27.28
C ALA A 109 10.67 45.88 27.54
N ALA A 110 9.77 45.86 28.53
CA ALA A 110 8.81 46.93 28.81
C ALA A 110 9.20 47.91 29.95
N GLU A 111 10.40 47.82 30.55
CA GLU A 111 10.94 48.90 31.39
C GLU A 111 12.43 49.19 31.10
N PRO A 112 12.86 50.48 31.11
CA PRO A 112 14.16 50.88 30.56
C PRO A 112 15.24 50.96 31.63
N SER A 113 16.36 50.26 31.44
CA SER A 113 17.64 50.67 32.02
C SER A 113 18.82 50.10 31.22
N ALA A 114 19.37 51.00 30.41
CA ALA A 114 20.71 51.13 29.84
C ALA A 114 21.78 50.02 30.07
N ALA A 115 22.45 49.74 28.92
CA ALA A 115 23.79 49.20 28.70
C ALA A 115 23.92 47.67 28.92
N GLU A 116 24.43 46.87 27.97
CA GLU A 116 25.54 47.08 27.04
C GLU A 116 25.34 46.28 25.72
N SER A 117 25.77 46.88 24.61
CA SER A 117 25.99 46.22 23.31
C SER A 117 27.33 45.47 23.35
N PRO A 118 27.42 44.25 22.78
CA PRO A 118 28.03 44.15 21.45
C PRO A 118 27.53 42.93 20.63
N ALA A 119 26.82 43.17 19.52
CA ALA A 119 26.58 42.12 18.53
C ALA A 119 26.33 42.74 17.14
N ALA A 120 27.31 43.49 16.64
CA ALA A 120 27.30 44.02 15.26
C ALA A 120 28.40 43.38 14.40
N LEU A 121 28.69 42.09 14.61
CA LEU A 121 29.70 41.35 13.83
C LEU A 121 29.22 40.00 13.26
N SER A 122 28.03 39.48 13.63
CA SER A 122 27.55 38.17 13.14
C SER A 122 26.89 38.22 11.76
N ASP A 123 26.29 39.34 11.38
CA ASP A 123 25.48 39.42 10.17
C ASP A 123 26.33 39.54 8.90
N ALA A 124 27.52 40.15 9.00
CA ALA A 124 28.47 40.24 7.90
C ALA A 124 29.14 38.88 7.58
N GLU A 125 29.40 38.06 8.61
CA GLU A 125 29.95 36.72 8.43
C GLU A 125 28.89 35.75 7.89
N ALA A 126 27.63 35.88 8.31
CA ALA A 126 26.52 35.06 7.81
C ALA A 126 26.22 35.30 6.32
N ALA A 127 26.29 36.56 5.87
CA ALA A 127 26.10 36.90 4.46
C ALA A 127 27.23 36.36 3.56
N ALA A 128 28.48 36.40 4.03
CA ALA A 128 29.62 35.86 3.28
C ALA A 128 29.58 34.32 3.11
N ARG A 129 29.02 33.59 4.09
CA ARG A 129 28.87 32.13 4.00
C ARG A 129 27.73 31.67 3.08
N LEU A 130 26.74 32.53 2.84
CA LEU A 130 25.67 32.28 1.88
C LEU A 130 26.18 32.42 0.44
N ASP A 131 26.99 33.45 0.16
CA ASP A 131 27.56 33.69 -1.17
C ASP A 131 28.52 32.56 -1.60
N GLN A 132 29.31 32.03 -0.67
CA GLN A 132 30.22 30.92 -0.93
C GLN A 132 29.47 29.61 -1.27
N GLN A 133 28.33 29.36 -0.60
CA GLN A 133 27.50 28.18 -0.86
C GLN A 133 26.77 28.24 -2.20
N LEU A 134 26.40 29.43 -2.69
CA LEU A 134 25.80 29.55 -4.03
C LEU A 134 26.83 29.33 -5.15
N ALA A 135 28.08 29.77 -4.97
CA ALA A 135 29.15 29.56 -5.96
C ALA A 135 29.56 28.08 -6.10
N GLU A 136 29.46 27.29 -5.02
CA GLU A 136 29.70 25.84 -5.05
C GLU A 136 28.57 25.07 -5.75
N ALA A 137 27.32 25.56 -5.69
CA ALA A 137 26.16 24.94 -6.34
C ALA A 137 26.17 25.09 -7.87
N GLU A 138 26.71 26.19 -8.41
CA GLU A 138 26.82 26.41 -9.86
C GLU A 138 27.95 25.59 -10.51
N SER A 139 28.98 25.20 -9.74
CA SER A 139 30.12 24.43 -10.25
C SER A 139 29.85 22.93 -10.45
N GLN A 140 28.71 22.41 -9.97
CA GLN A 140 28.33 20.99 -10.14
C GLN A 140 27.07 20.75 -11.00
N SER A 141 26.35 21.79 -11.41
CA SER A 141 25.26 21.65 -12.39
C SER A 141 25.77 21.76 -13.82
N GLY A 142 26.56 20.77 -14.23
CA GLY A 142 26.81 20.49 -15.64
C GLY A 142 25.52 20.00 -16.30
N PHE A 143 24.75 20.92 -16.89
CA PHE A 143 23.59 20.58 -17.71
C PHE A 143 24.06 19.82 -18.96
N ALA A 144 23.95 18.49 -18.91
CA ALA A 144 24.07 17.65 -20.09
C ALA A 144 22.99 18.06 -21.09
N ALA A 145 23.43 18.60 -22.22
CA ALA A 145 22.59 18.91 -23.37
C ALA A 145 21.92 17.63 -23.88
N PHE A 146 20.58 17.57 -23.81
CA PHE A 146 19.78 16.66 -24.61
C PHE A 146 19.16 17.45 -25.77
N PRO A 147 19.56 17.23 -27.03
CA PRO A 147 18.83 17.81 -28.15
C PRO A 147 17.53 17.02 -28.38
N GLU A 148 16.43 17.74 -28.16
CA GLU A 148 15.37 17.97 -29.14
C GLU A 148 14.68 16.74 -29.74
N THR A 149 13.48 16.45 -29.23
CA THR A 149 12.45 15.66 -29.92
C THR A 149 11.28 16.58 -30.26
N ALA A 150 10.95 16.68 -31.55
CA ALA A 150 9.79 17.40 -32.07
C ALA A 150 9.35 16.74 -33.42
N PRO A 151 8.15 17.00 -33.95
CA PRO A 151 7.07 16.01 -34.03
C PRO A 151 6.51 15.80 -35.45
N GLY A 152 5.72 14.74 -35.65
CA GLY A 152 4.97 14.52 -36.90
C GLY A 152 3.93 13.41 -36.79
N ALA A 153 2.68 13.78 -36.52
CA ALA A 153 1.49 12.95 -36.70
C ALA A 153 1.02 13.01 -38.19
N PRO A 154 -0.16 12.47 -38.63
CA PRO A 154 -1.09 11.44 -38.10
C PRO A 154 -1.57 10.45 -39.21
N SER A 155 -2.68 9.71 -38.94
CA SER A 155 -3.69 9.16 -39.91
C SER A 155 -3.69 7.62 -40.06
N ALA A 156 -4.60 6.91 -39.36
CA ALA A 156 -5.92 6.41 -39.83
C ALA A 156 -5.80 5.31 -40.90
N ALA A 157 -6.02 4.03 -40.57
CA ALA A 157 -7.30 3.28 -40.61
C ALA A 157 -7.75 2.86 -42.03
N VAL A 158 -8.37 1.65 -42.14
CA VAL A 158 -9.00 0.96 -43.31
C VAL A 158 -8.16 -0.26 -43.75
N ALA A 159 -8.52 -1.52 -43.44
CA ALA A 159 -9.63 -2.41 -43.86
C ALA A 159 -9.18 -3.47 -44.89
N GLU A 160 -9.75 -4.67 -44.73
CA GLU A 160 -9.95 -5.76 -45.72
C GLU A 160 -8.80 -6.70 -46.15
N ASP A 161 -8.98 -7.96 -45.74
CA ASP A 161 -8.75 -9.26 -46.43
C ASP A 161 -9.21 -9.24 -47.92
N PRO A 162 -8.84 -10.15 -48.87
CA PRO A 162 -8.06 -11.41 -48.81
C PRO A 162 -6.97 -11.58 -49.90
N ALA A 163 -6.03 -12.51 -49.71
CA ALA A 163 -5.49 -13.38 -50.77
C ALA A 163 -4.37 -14.31 -50.25
N ALA A 164 -4.43 -15.57 -50.68
CA ALA A 164 -3.51 -16.67 -50.36
C ALA A 164 -2.03 -16.40 -50.76
N PRO A 165 -1.11 -17.27 -50.30
CA PRO A 165 -0.74 -18.34 -51.23
C PRO A 165 -0.58 -19.74 -50.62
N VAL A 166 -0.92 -20.69 -51.48
CA VAL A 166 -0.62 -22.12 -51.52
C VAL A 166 0.82 -22.43 -51.10
N VAL A 167 1.00 -23.32 -50.12
CA VAL A 167 2.15 -24.22 -50.05
C VAL A 167 1.66 -25.62 -49.65
N ASP A 168 1.86 -26.55 -50.56
CA ASP A 168 1.62 -27.99 -50.46
C ASP A 168 2.78 -28.62 -49.68
N GLU A 169 2.49 -29.32 -48.58
CA GLU A 169 3.37 -30.36 -48.04
C GLU A 169 2.53 -31.54 -47.59
N ARG A 170 2.17 -32.38 -48.55
CA ARG A 170 1.90 -33.79 -48.26
C ARG A 170 3.21 -34.50 -47.92
N GLN A 171 3.48 -34.71 -46.63
CA GLN A 171 3.96 -36.00 -46.15
C GLN A 171 4.04 -36.13 -44.63
N LEU A 172 3.58 -37.31 -44.18
CA LEU A 172 3.99 -38.03 -42.97
C LEU A 172 3.34 -37.64 -41.65
N GLY A 173 2.28 -38.37 -41.27
CA GLY A 173 1.81 -38.35 -39.88
C GLY A 173 0.50 -39.05 -39.56
N LEU A 174 0.33 -40.31 -39.97
CA LEU A 174 -0.39 -41.34 -39.19
C LEU A 174 -1.80 -40.98 -38.62
N ASN A 175 -2.81 -40.93 -39.49
CA ASN A 175 -4.21 -41.05 -39.05
C ASN A 175 -4.66 -42.51 -39.15
N PHE A 176 -4.59 -43.25 -38.03
CA PHE A 176 -5.34 -44.49 -37.87
C PHE A 176 -6.76 -44.16 -37.44
N ASP A 177 -7.68 -44.28 -38.39
CA ASP A 177 -9.10 -44.44 -38.16
C ASP A 177 -9.37 -45.89 -37.72
N HIS A 178 -10.02 -46.08 -36.57
CA HIS A 178 -10.63 -47.36 -36.21
C HIS A 178 -11.90 -47.14 -35.38
N SER A 179 -12.92 -46.54 -36.00
CA SER A 179 -14.30 -46.71 -35.53
C SER A 179 -14.96 -47.83 -36.33
N ALA A 180 -14.87 -49.07 -35.84
CA ALA A 180 -15.79 -50.13 -36.24
C ALA A 180 -15.88 -51.27 -35.21
N MET A 181 -17.14 -51.59 -34.85
CA MET A 181 -17.67 -52.90 -34.46
C MET A 181 -17.65 -53.32 -32.97
N PRO A 182 -18.49 -54.28 -32.54
CA PRO A 182 -19.91 -54.47 -32.87
C PRO A 182 -20.80 -54.79 -31.64
N THR A 183 -22.10 -54.84 -31.90
CA THR A 183 -23.25 -55.12 -31.03
C THR A 183 -23.40 -56.58 -30.54
N THR A 184 -23.72 -56.74 -29.23
CA THR A 184 -24.61 -57.74 -28.53
C THR A 184 -24.22 -59.25 -28.64
N PRO A 185 -24.68 -60.20 -27.77
CA PRO A 185 -25.81 -60.15 -26.84
C PRO A 185 -25.68 -60.83 -25.45
N THR A 186 -26.77 -60.65 -24.70
CA THR A 186 -27.19 -61.19 -23.41
C THR A 186 -26.91 -62.69 -23.18
N ARG A 187 -26.43 -63.08 -21.98
CA ARG A 187 -26.65 -64.42 -21.42
C ARG A 187 -26.63 -64.42 -19.89
N ASN A 188 -27.84 -64.55 -19.33
CA ASN A 188 -28.25 -65.28 -18.13
C ASN A 188 -27.22 -66.25 -17.50
N THR A 189 -27.03 -66.21 -16.16
CA THR A 189 -27.27 -67.29 -15.17
C THR A 189 -26.52 -67.10 -13.83
N GLN A 190 -27.24 -67.33 -12.73
CA GLN A 190 -26.80 -67.92 -11.43
C GLN A 190 -25.81 -67.13 -10.54
N SER A 191 -25.96 -67.04 -9.20
CA SER A 191 -26.82 -67.72 -8.21
C SER A 191 -27.22 -66.75 -7.10
#